data_AF-A0A9F5IKU7-F1
#
_entry.id   AF-A0A9F5IKU7-F1
#
_cell.length_a   1.000
_cell.length_b   1.000
_cell.length_c   1.000
_cell.angle_alpha   90.00
_cell.angle_beta   90.00
_cell.angle_gamma   90.00
#
_symmetry.space_group_name_H-M   'P 1'
#
loop_
_entity.id
_entity.type
_entity.pdbx_description
1 polymer ?
#
loop_
_entity_poly.entity_id
_entity_poly.type
_entity_poly.pdbx_seq_one_letter_code
_entity_poly.pdbx_strand_id
1 'polypeptide(L)'
;MRCSVVTLGLLVVLTSARNIPHFPPLSHDLVNYINKLNTTWKAGHNFRDADMSYVKTLCGTFLHGPKLPERFEFAADLVLPDSFDSRQQWPNCPTIGEIRDQGSCGSCWAFGAVEAMSDRICVHTNGKVNVEVSAEDLLSCCQFECGMGCNGGYPSGAWRYWTEKGLVSGGLYDSHVGCRPYSIPPCEHHTNGTRPPCTGEGGDTPECVRSCEAGYFPSYQEDKHYGMSSYSVPGNEKEIMSEIYKNGPVEAAFTVYSDFLMYKSELLEIKYSKGLVQDLLRILDK
;
A
#
# COMPACT_ATOMS: atom_id res chain seq x y z
N MET A 1 32.83 -25.90 68.01
CA MET A 1 31.85 -26.14 66.94
C MET A 1 31.19 -24.80 66.61
N ARG A 2 31.45 -24.23 65.43
CA ARG A 2 30.81 -22.99 64.95
C ARG A 2 29.87 -23.39 63.80
N CYS A 3 28.55 -23.31 64.04
CA CYS A 3 27.56 -23.42 62.98
C CYS A 3 27.44 -22.08 62.26
N SER A 4 27.73 -22.06 60.96
CA SER A 4 27.38 -20.93 60.10
C SER A 4 26.05 -21.25 59.42
N VAL A 5 25.03 -20.44 59.71
CA VAL A 5 23.74 -20.49 59.03
C VAL A 5 23.84 -19.60 57.79
N VAL A 6 23.78 -20.20 56.61
CA VAL A 6 23.71 -19.48 55.33
C VAL A 6 22.23 -19.23 55.04
N THR A 7 21.80 -17.98 55.14
CA THR A 7 20.48 -17.54 54.70
C THR A 7 20.48 -17.35 53.19
N LEU A 8 19.80 -18.26 52.48
CA LEU A 8 19.56 -18.15 51.04
C LEU A 8 18.43 -17.13 50.81
N GLY A 9 18.77 -15.91 50.40
CA GLY A 9 17.78 -14.90 50.00
C GLY A 9 17.21 -15.21 48.62
N LEU A 10 15.92 -15.59 48.55
CA LEU A 10 15.19 -15.63 47.30
C LEU A 10 14.94 -14.20 46.80
N LEU A 11 15.66 -13.78 45.77
CA LEU A 11 15.31 -12.62 44.96
C LEU A 11 14.14 -13.01 44.05
N VAL A 12 12.91 -12.66 44.46
CA VAL A 12 11.73 -12.72 43.59
C VAL A 12 11.81 -11.54 42.63
N VAL A 13 12.23 -11.80 41.38
CA VAL A 13 12.10 -10.83 40.29
C VAL A 13 10.62 -10.82 39.87
N LEU A 14 9.86 -9.85 40.37
CA LEU A 14 8.53 -9.55 39.86
C LEU A 14 8.68 -8.96 38.45
N THR A 15 8.55 -9.79 37.42
CA THR A 15 8.31 -9.29 36.06
C THR A 15 6.91 -8.67 36.06
N SER A 16 6.81 -7.33 36.05
CA SER A 16 5.53 -6.69 35.76
C SER A 16 5.18 -6.99 34.31
N ALA A 17 4.34 -8.00 34.08
CA ALA A 17 3.62 -8.08 32.82
C ALA A 17 2.81 -6.77 32.71
N ARG A 18 3.22 -5.88 31.79
CA ARG A 18 2.42 -4.69 31.50
C ARG A 18 1.08 -5.21 30.96
N ASN A 19 0.03 -5.12 31.77
CA ASN A 19 -1.34 -5.37 31.31
C ASN A 19 -1.67 -4.29 30.29
N ILE A 20 -1.47 -4.60 29.01
CA ILE A 20 -1.89 -3.73 27.91
C ILE A 20 -3.43 -3.81 27.88
N PRO A 21 -4.15 -2.70 28.15
CA PRO A 21 -5.62 -2.72 28.12
C PRO A 21 -6.10 -3.12 26.73
N HIS A 22 -7.13 -3.98 26.63
CA HIS A 22 -7.69 -4.38 25.34
C HIS A 22 -8.81 -3.44 24.91
N PHE A 23 -8.68 -2.81 23.75
CA PHE A 23 -9.73 -1.97 23.17
C PHE A 23 -10.25 -2.62 21.88
N PRO A 24 -11.58 -2.58 21.63
CA PRO A 24 -12.12 -2.98 20.33
C PRO A 24 -11.50 -2.10 19.21
N PRO A 25 -11.17 -2.70 18.04
CA PRO A 25 -10.73 -1.93 16.88
C PRO A 25 -11.71 -0.80 16.54
N LEU A 26 -11.19 0.34 16.08
CA LEU A 26 -11.98 1.53 15.68
C LEU A 26 -12.81 2.18 16.80
N SER A 27 -12.68 1.74 18.06
CA SER A 27 -13.43 2.32 19.18
C SER A 27 -12.96 3.72 19.54
N HIS A 28 -13.89 4.55 20.05
CA HIS A 28 -13.58 5.86 20.62
C HIS A 28 -12.57 5.76 21.77
N ASP A 29 -12.62 4.68 22.56
CA ASP A 29 -11.68 4.45 23.66
C ASP A 29 -10.25 4.24 23.17
N LEU A 30 -10.07 3.53 22.05
CA LEU A 30 -8.77 3.34 21.44
C LEU A 30 -8.20 4.67 20.91
N VAL A 31 -9.02 5.50 20.25
CA VAL A 31 -8.63 6.86 19.83
C VAL A 31 -8.16 7.69 21.02
N ASN A 32 -8.95 7.72 22.09
CA ASN A 32 -8.64 8.47 23.30
C ASN A 32 -7.37 7.94 24.00
N TYR A 33 -7.17 6.63 24.01
CA TYR A 33 -5.99 6.00 24.57
C TYR A 33 -4.72 6.41 23.80
N ILE A 34 -4.74 6.29 22.47
CA ILE A 34 -3.59 6.67 21.63
C ILE A 34 -3.24 8.14 21.82
N ASN A 35 -4.22 9.03 21.78
CA ASN A 35 -3.98 10.47 21.95
C ASN A 35 -3.44 10.84 23.36
N LYS A 36 -3.59 9.97 24.37
CA LYS A 36 -3.00 10.12 25.70
C LYS A 36 -1.56 9.59 25.81
N LEU A 37 -1.10 8.76 24.87
CA LEU A 37 0.25 8.18 24.89
C LEU A 37 1.35 9.16 24.49
N ASN A 38 1.01 10.40 24.14
CA ASN A 38 1.93 11.44 23.69
C ASN A 38 2.82 10.96 22.52
N THR A 39 2.18 10.33 21.53
CA THR A 39 2.80 9.89 20.28
C THR A 39 3.08 11.08 19.36
N THR A 40 3.92 10.83 18.34
CA THR A 40 4.23 11.77 17.25
C THR A 40 3.11 11.94 16.22
N TRP A 41 1.94 11.33 16.46
CA TRP A 41 0.78 11.37 15.58
C TRP A 41 -0.52 11.47 16.37
N LYS A 42 -1.58 11.92 15.68
CA LYS A 42 -2.93 12.05 16.23
C LYS A 42 -3.86 10.99 15.66
N ALA A 43 -4.60 10.34 16.55
CA ALA A 43 -5.64 9.40 16.21
C ALA A 43 -7.00 10.08 16.06
N GLY A 44 -7.82 9.60 15.12
CA GLY A 44 -9.21 9.97 14.94
C GLY A 44 -9.97 8.98 14.07
N HIS A 45 -11.29 9.08 14.02
CA HIS A 45 -12.11 8.14 13.24
C HIS A 45 -11.96 8.39 11.74
N ASN A 46 -11.38 7.41 11.05
CA ASN A 46 -11.45 7.29 9.59
C ASN A 46 -12.67 6.47 9.21
N PHE A 47 -12.84 5.28 9.78
CA PHE A 47 -13.98 4.41 9.49
C PHE A 47 -15.12 4.70 10.47
N ARG A 48 -16.32 5.00 9.94
CA ARG A 48 -17.56 5.13 10.71
C ARG A 48 -18.50 4.01 10.28
N ASP A 49 -19.01 3.24 11.25
CA ASP A 49 -19.95 2.14 11.03
C ASP A 49 -19.49 1.06 10.02
N ALA A 50 -18.17 0.96 9.78
CA ALA A 50 -17.59 -0.03 8.88
C ALA A 50 -17.43 -1.39 9.56
N ASP A 51 -17.77 -2.46 8.85
CA ASP A 51 -17.54 -3.82 9.34
C ASP A 51 -16.04 -4.16 9.33
N MET A 52 -15.57 -4.86 10.36
CA MET A 52 -14.16 -5.25 10.44
C MET A 52 -13.73 -6.21 9.32
N SER A 53 -14.65 -6.96 8.71
CA SER A 53 -14.36 -7.73 7.49
C SER A 53 -13.97 -6.83 6.33
N TYR A 54 -14.68 -5.72 6.11
CA TYR A 54 -14.36 -4.74 5.07
C TYR A 54 -12.97 -4.13 5.31
N VAL A 55 -12.70 -3.72 6.54
CA VAL A 55 -11.41 -3.15 6.92
C VAL A 55 -10.26 -4.13 6.70
N LYS A 56 -10.49 -5.44 6.92
CA LYS A 56 -9.50 -6.47 6.62
C LYS A 56 -9.31 -6.68 5.11
N THR A 57 -10.38 -6.59 4.33
CA THR A 57 -10.34 -6.69 2.87
C THR A 57 -9.48 -5.60 2.25
N LEU A 58 -9.46 -4.38 2.82
CA LEU A 58 -8.58 -3.30 2.33
C LEU A 58 -7.10 -3.71 2.34
N CYS A 59 -6.70 -4.56 3.28
CA CYS A 59 -5.35 -5.05 3.45
C CYS A 59 -5.10 -6.32 2.60
N GLY A 60 -5.14 -6.18 1.27
CA GLY A 60 -5.08 -7.27 0.29
C GLY A 60 -3.67 -7.74 -0.11
N THR A 61 -2.67 -7.70 0.77
CA THR A 61 -1.29 -8.05 0.40
C THR A 61 -0.79 -9.33 1.05
N PHE A 62 -0.08 -10.16 0.28
CA PHE A 62 0.65 -11.30 0.79
C PHE A 62 2.17 -11.03 0.85
N LEU A 63 2.74 -10.90 2.06
CA LEU A 63 4.16 -10.58 2.24
C LEU A 63 5.15 -11.71 1.90
N HIS A 64 4.69 -12.96 1.79
CA HIS A 64 5.54 -14.13 1.54
C HIS A 64 5.41 -14.65 0.10
N GLY A 65 5.42 -13.71 -0.85
CA GLY A 65 5.38 -14.02 -2.28
C GLY A 65 6.73 -14.39 -2.89
N PRO A 66 6.74 -14.65 -4.22
CA PRO A 66 7.96 -14.80 -4.99
C PRO A 66 8.88 -13.60 -4.78
N LYS A 67 10.19 -13.82 -4.64
CA LYS A 67 11.15 -12.72 -4.51
C LYS A 67 11.66 -12.31 -5.88
N LEU A 68 11.66 -11.00 -6.15
CA LEU A 68 12.37 -10.44 -7.30
C LEU A 68 13.87 -10.37 -7.00
N PRO A 69 14.74 -10.39 -8.02
CA PRO A 69 16.17 -10.17 -7.84
C PRO A 69 16.42 -8.86 -7.07
N GLU A 70 17.32 -8.88 -6.10
CA GLU A 70 17.71 -7.67 -5.39
C GLU A 70 18.71 -6.86 -6.22
N ARG A 71 18.49 -5.54 -6.25
CA ARG A 71 19.40 -4.59 -6.87
C ARG A 71 20.29 -3.96 -5.79
N PHE A 72 21.60 -4.17 -5.88
CA PHE A 72 22.57 -3.65 -4.91
C PHE A 72 23.31 -2.42 -5.43
N GLU A 73 23.98 -1.71 -4.51
CA GLU A 73 24.99 -0.65 -4.76
C GLU A 73 24.45 0.61 -5.48
N PHE A 74 23.19 0.97 -5.26
CA PHE A 74 22.61 2.16 -5.87
C PHE A 74 23.05 3.46 -5.17
N ALA A 75 23.44 3.36 -3.90
CA ALA A 75 23.68 4.47 -2.99
C ALA A 75 25.15 4.87 -2.78
N ALA A 76 26.12 4.18 -3.40
CA ALA A 76 27.54 4.23 -3.01
C ALA A 76 28.12 5.66 -2.97
N ASP A 77 27.72 6.53 -3.90
CA ASP A 77 28.30 7.88 -4.06
C ASP A 77 27.27 9.03 -4.02
N LEU A 78 26.02 8.78 -3.63
CA LEU A 78 25.02 9.85 -3.57
C LEU A 78 25.03 10.60 -2.25
N VAL A 79 25.07 11.92 -2.39
CA VAL A 79 24.64 12.87 -1.35
C VAL A 79 23.15 13.13 -1.58
N LEU A 80 22.32 12.55 -0.72
CA LEU A 80 20.88 12.70 -0.75
C LEU A 80 20.48 13.94 0.08
N PRO A 81 19.38 14.63 -0.29
CA PRO A 81 18.87 15.73 0.51
C PRO A 81 18.27 15.23 1.83
N ASP A 82 18.22 16.10 2.85
CA ASP A 82 17.59 15.79 4.14
C ASP A 82 16.08 15.57 4.03
N SER A 83 15.45 16.15 3.00
CA SER A 83 14.05 15.92 2.65
C SER A 83 13.86 15.82 1.14
N PHE A 84 12.90 15.01 0.73
CA PHE A 84 12.57 14.79 -0.68
C PHE A 84 11.06 14.62 -0.84
N ASP A 85 10.52 15.20 -1.90
CA ASP A 85 9.11 15.04 -2.26
C ASP A 85 9.02 14.85 -3.77
N SER A 86 8.63 13.65 -4.19
CA SER A 86 8.55 13.27 -5.61
C SER A 86 7.66 14.23 -6.40
N ARG A 87 6.61 14.80 -5.79
CA ARG A 87 5.67 15.72 -6.44
C ARG A 87 6.32 17.07 -6.76
N GLN A 88 7.29 17.49 -5.94
CA GLN A 88 8.06 18.70 -6.14
C GLN A 88 9.21 18.49 -7.13
N GLN A 89 9.83 17.31 -7.08
CA GLN A 89 10.92 16.94 -7.98
C GLN A 89 10.43 16.76 -9.43
N TRP A 90 9.26 16.15 -9.63
CA TRP A 90 8.67 15.90 -10.94
C TRP A 90 7.28 16.53 -11.07
N PRO A 91 7.17 17.87 -11.07
CA PRO A 91 5.88 18.57 -11.07
C PRO A 91 5.09 18.38 -12.38
N ASN A 92 5.76 17.95 -13.45
CA ASN A 92 5.14 17.64 -14.74
C ASN A 92 4.56 16.22 -14.81
N CYS A 93 4.64 15.45 -13.73
CA CYS A 93 4.10 14.10 -13.60
C CYS A 93 2.90 14.10 -12.64
N PRO A 94 1.67 14.38 -13.13
CA PRO A 94 0.50 14.57 -12.27
C PRO A 94 0.09 13.31 -11.51
N THR A 95 0.41 12.12 -12.02
CA THR A 95 0.11 10.82 -11.39
C THR A 95 0.74 10.68 -10.00
N ILE A 96 1.87 11.36 -9.75
CA ILE A 96 2.57 11.32 -8.45
C ILE A 96 1.70 11.95 -7.36
N GLY A 97 0.85 12.93 -7.71
CA GLY A 97 -0.07 13.60 -6.80
C GLY A 97 -1.46 12.99 -6.73
N GLU A 98 -1.79 12.05 -7.62
CA GLU A 98 -3.10 11.39 -7.68
C GLU A 98 -3.26 10.38 -6.56
N ILE A 99 -4.42 10.37 -5.90
CA ILE A 99 -4.80 9.36 -4.90
C ILE A 99 -5.97 8.57 -5.46
N ARG A 100 -5.83 7.24 -5.48
CA ARG A 100 -6.84 6.32 -6.02
C ARG A 100 -7.59 5.59 -4.91
N ASP A 101 -8.69 4.95 -5.28
CA ASP A 101 -9.58 4.22 -4.36
C ASP A 101 -9.79 2.80 -4.88
N GLN A 102 -9.41 1.81 -4.07
CA GLN A 102 -9.54 0.39 -4.40
C GLN A 102 -10.96 -0.16 -4.18
N GLY A 103 -11.87 0.63 -3.61
CA GLY A 103 -13.22 0.20 -3.25
C GLY A 103 -13.21 -0.94 -2.23
N SER A 104 -14.26 -1.77 -2.24
CA SER A 104 -14.37 -2.97 -1.39
C SER A 104 -13.66 -4.20 -1.98
N CYS A 105 -12.44 -4.01 -2.48
CA CYS A 105 -11.62 -5.04 -3.10
C CYS A 105 -10.22 -4.99 -2.49
N GLY A 106 -9.65 -6.14 -2.12
CA GLY A 106 -8.27 -6.26 -1.63
C GLY A 106 -7.24 -6.20 -2.76
N SER A 107 -7.33 -5.15 -3.58
CA SER A 107 -6.49 -4.92 -4.75
C SER A 107 -5.32 -3.98 -4.50
N CYS A 108 -4.99 -3.64 -3.24
CA CYS A 108 -3.88 -2.73 -2.93
C CYS A 108 -2.54 -3.17 -3.55
N TRP A 109 -2.33 -4.49 -3.75
CA TRP A 109 -1.20 -5.07 -4.48
C TRP A 109 -1.12 -4.72 -5.96
N ALA A 110 -2.26 -4.44 -6.58
CA ALA A 110 -2.31 -3.94 -7.94
C ALA A 110 -2.17 -2.41 -7.94
N PHE A 111 -2.80 -1.72 -6.99
CA PHE A 111 -2.77 -0.25 -6.90
C PHE A 111 -1.37 0.30 -6.65
N GLY A 112 -0.67 -0.19 -5.61
CA GLY A 112 0.69 0.25 -5.31
C GLY A 112 1.63 0.09 -6.51
N ALA A 113 1.51 -1.04 -7.22
CA ALA A 113 2.24 -1.33 -8.44
C ALA A 113 1.90 -0.34 -9.56
N VAL A 114 0.62 -0.22 -9.97
CA VAL A 114 0.28 0.61 -11.14
C VAL A 114 0.43 2.11 -10.89
N GLU A 115 0.26 2.57 -9.65
CA GLU A 115 0.55 3.96 -9.29
C GLU A 115 2.04 4.28 -9.49
N ALA A 116 2.93 3.44 -8.93
CA ALA A 116 4.38 3.62 -9.10
C ALA A 116 4.81 3.42 -10.57
N MET A 117 4.20 2.50 -11.31
CA MET A 117 4.46 2.32 -12.75
C MET A 117 4.06 3.57 -13.55
N SER A 118 2.89 4.14 -13.28
CA SER A 118 2.40 5.38 -13.93
C SER A 118 3.38 6.52 -13.70
N ASP A 119 3.81 6.71 -12.45
CA ASP A 119 4.79 7.71 -12.06
C ASP A 119 6.12 7.52 -12.79
N ARG A 120 6.63 6.29 -12.79
CA ARG A 120 7.91 5.94 -13.43
C ARG A 120 7.89 6.09 -14.94
N ILE A 121 6.76 5.82 -15.59
CA ILE A 121 6.60 6.10 -17.03
C ILE A 121 6.79 7.60 -17.29
N CYS A 122 6.15 8.46 -16.50
CA CYS A 122 6.33 9.90 -16.66
C CYS A 122 7.77 10.35 -16.33
N VAL A 123 8.30 9.93 -15.18
CA VAL A 123 9.65 10.28 -14.71
C VAL A 123 10.71 9.91 -15.75
N HIS A 124 10.68 8.66 -16.23
CA HIS A 124 11.70 8.17 -17.16
C HIS A 124 11.50 8.64 -18.61
N THR A 125 10.31 9.10 -18.97
CA THR A 125 10.08 9.78 -20.25
C THR A 125 10.27 11.29 -20.16
N ASN A 126 10.66 11.81 -19.00
CA ASN A 126 10.81 13.24 -18.71
C ASN A 126 9.54 14.04 -19.05
N GLY A 127 8.38 13.52 -18.63
CA GLY A 127 7.07 14.14 -18.84
C GLY A 127 6.48 13.98 -20.24
N LYS A 128 7.14 13.25 -21.15
CA LYS A 128 6.63 13.06 -22.53
C LYS A 128 5.43 12.11 -22.60
N VAL A 129 5.36 11.14 -21.70
CA VAL A 129 4.25 10.20 -21.60
C VAL A 129 3.66 10.29 -20.20
N ASN A 130 2.41 10.72 -20.12
CA ASN A 130 1.62 10.74 -18.89
C ASN A 130 0.47 9.77 -19.07
N VAL A 131 0.49 8.67 -18.34
CA VAL A 131 -0.51 7.61 -18.47
C VAL A 131 -0.86 7.08 -17.10
N GLU A 132 -2.15 6.90 -16.87
CA GLU A 132 -2.69 6.15 -15.75
C GLU A 132 -2.68 4.68 -16.14
N VAL A 133 -1.80 3.88 -15.53
CA VAL A 133 -1.76 2.43 -15.79
C VAL A 133 -2.97 1.77 -15.10
N SER A 134 -3.62 0.86 -15.82
CA SER A 134 -4.88 0.25 -15.41
C SER A 134 -4.69 -0.74 -14.25
N ALA A 135 -5.20 -0.36 -13.08
CA ALA A 135 -5.37 -1.28 -11.96
C ALA A 135 -6.32 -2.43 -12.34
N GLU A 136 -7.35 -2.15 -13.16
CA GLU A 136 -8.33 -3.12 -13.64
C GLU A 136 -7.69 -4.25 -14.46
N ASP A 137 -6.81 -3.88 -15.40
CA ASP A 137 -6.14 -4.85 -16.26
C ASP A 137 -5.20 -5.75 -15.45
N LEU A 138 -4.42 -5.16 -14.54
CA LEU A 138 -3.54 -5.93 -13.67
C LEU A 138 -4.33 -6.86 -12.74
N LEU A 139 -5.36 -6.33 -12.06
CA LEU A 139 -6.21 -7.03 -11.11
C LEU A 139 -6.89 -8.25 -11.74
N SER A 140 -7.50 -8.05 -12.92
CA SER A 140 -8.31 -9.07 -13.58
C SER A 140 -7.50 -10.06 -14.42
N CYS A 141 -6.42 -9.60 -15.09
CA CYS A 141 -5.72 -10.40 -16.10
C CYS A 141 -4.40 -11.04 -15.66
N CYS A 142 -3.86 -10.69 -14.48
CA CYS A 142 -2.67 -11.38 -13.96
C CYS A 142 -2.98 -12.76 -13.35
N GLN A 143 -4.20 -12.94 -12.83
CA GLN A 143 -4.68 -14.21 -12.27
C GLN A 143 -3.68 -14.80 -11.24
N PHE A 144 -3.44 -16.11 -11.29
CA PHE A 144 -2.62 -16.85 -10.32
C PHE A 144 -1.15 -16.39 -10.26
N GLU A 145 -0.63 -15.70 -11.28
CA GLU A 145 0.74 -15.16 -11.24
C GLU A 145 0.90 -14.05 -10.20
N CYS A 146 -0.19 -13.31 -9.93
CA CYS A 146 -0.23 -12.24 -8.93
C CYS A 146 -1.03 -12.60 -7.68
N GLY A 147 -1.83 -13.67 -7.68
CA GLY A 147 -2.56 -14.12 -6.50
C GLY A 147 -4.05 -14.36 -6.77
N MET A 148 -4.91 -13.78 -5.94
CA MET A 148 -6.35 -14.07 -5.89
C MET A 148 -7.20 -12.81 -6.08
N GLY A 149 -6.74 -11.87 -6.92
CA GLY A 149 -7.51 -10.69 -7.29
C GLY A 149 -7.89 -9.82 -6.08
N CYS A 150 -9.19 -9.62 -5.88
CA CYS A 150 -9.75 -8.89 -4.74
C CYS A 150 -9.58 -9.59 -3.38
N ASN A 151 -9.15 -10.86 -3.37
CA ASN A 151 -8.82 -11.58 -2.14
C ASN A 151 -7.33 -11.50 -1.78
N GLY A 152 -6.61 -10.62 -2.47
CA GLY A 152 -5.23 -10.27 -2.21
C GLY A 152 -4.23 -10.88 -3.19
N GLY A 153 -3.02 -10.34 -3.16
CA GLY A 153 -1.99 -10.67 -4.14
C GLY A 153 -0.57 -10.32 -3.72
N TYR A 154 0.34 -10.61 -4.64
CA TYR A 154 1.78 -10.50 -4.50
C TYR A 154 2.29 -9.32 -5.34
N PRO A 155 2.83 -8.26 -4.71
CA PRO A 155 3.46 -7.13 -5.40
C PRO A 155 4.50 -7.56 -6.44
N SER A 156 5.36 -8.52 -6.08
CA SER A 156 6.37 -9.05 -6.99
C SER A 156 5.78 -9.66 -8.26
N GLY A 157 4.61 -10.31 -8.15
CA GLY A 157 3.87 -10.82 -9.29
C GLY A 157 3.42 -9.70 -10.22
N ALA A 158 2.94 -8.58 -9.66
CA ALA A 158 2.48 -7.42 -10.43
C ALA A 158 3.60 -6.80 -11.28
N TRP A 159 4.76 -6.52 -10.68
CA TRP A 159 5.90 -5.97 -11.41
C TRP A 159 6.42 -6.93 -12.48
N ARG A 160 6.45 -8.23 -12.20
CA ARG A 160 6.82 -9.23 -13.19
C ARG A 160 5.83 -9.27 -14.36
N TYR A 161 4.53 -9.26 -14.09
CA TYR A 161 3.48 -9.22 -15.11
C TYR A 161 3.64 -7.99 -16.02
N TRP A 162 3.92 -6.82 -15.44
CA TRP A 162 4.18 -5.61 -16.20
C TRP A 162 5.38 -5.73 -17.16
N THR A 163 6.44 -6.44 -16.75
CA THR A 163 7.60 -6.69 -17.63
C THR A 163 7.32 -7.74 -18.71
N GLU A 164 6.55 -8.79 -18.40
CA GLU A 164 6.35 -9.93 -19.32
C GLU A 164 5.17 -9.75 -20.27
N LYS A 165 4.10 -9.10 -19.81
CA LYS A 165 2.80 -8.98 -20.51
C LYS A 165 2.38 -7.54 -20.76
N GLY A 166 2.92 -6.59 -20.00
CA GLY A 166 2.53 -5.19 -20.06
C GLY A 166 1.13 -4.94 -19.52
N LEU A 167 0.80 -3.66 -19.33
CA LEU A 167 -0.49 -3.20 -18.82
C LEU A 167 -1.03 -2.08 -19.69
N VAL A 168 -2.34 -2.09 -19.92
CA VAL A 168 -3.00 -0.99 -20.65
C VAL A 168 -3.22 0.22 -19.74
N SER A 169 -3.58 1.36 -20.32
CA SER A 169 -4.04 2.53 -19.59
C SER A 169 -5.43 2.32 -18.97
N GLY A 170 -5.73 3.02 -17.89
CA GLY A 170 -6.99 2.92 -17.18
C GLY A 170 -6.99 3.75 -15.91
N GLY A 171 -7.91 4.71 -15.85
CA GLY A 171 -8.05 5.62 -14.72
C GLY A 171 -9.07 5.17 -13.67
N LEU A 172 -9.54 6.15 -12.91
CA LEU A 172 -10.48 5.96 -11.81
C LEU A 172 -11.84 5.40 -12.26
N TYR A 173 -12.61 4.90 -11.29
CA TYR A 173 -13.99 4.49 -11.50
C TYR A 173 -14.82 5.60 -12.18
N ASP A 174 -15.55 5.23 -13.22
CA ASP A 174 -16.43 6.11 -14.01
C ASP A 174 -15.73 7.35 -14.63
N SER A 175 -14.40 7.31 -14.77
CA SER A 175 -13.64 8.41 -15.36
C SER A 175 -13.65 8.43 -16.89
N HIS A 176 -13.90 7.27 -17.51
CA HIS A 176 -13.70 7.04 -18.95
C HIS A 176 -12.30 7.41 -19.46
N VAL A 177 -11.29 7.35 -18.58
CA VAL A 177 -9.88 7.63 -18.91
C VAL A 177 -9.14 6.32 -19.16
N GLY A 178 -8.52 6.22 -20.34
CA GLY A 178 -7.70 5.08 -20.73
C GLY A 178 -8.51 3.89 -21.29
N CYS A 179 -7.79 2.82 -21.61
CA CYS A 179 -8.36 1.61 -22.21
C CYS A 179 -9.30 0.87 -21.26
N ARG A 180 -8.90 0.67 -20.01
CA ARG A 180 -9.69 -0.05 -18.98
C ARG A 180 -9.72 0.72 -17.66
N PRO A 181 -10.61 1.71 -17.51
CA PRO A 181 -10.87 2.35 -16.21
C PRO A 181 -11.31 1.32 -15.16
N TYR A 182 -11.12 1.65 -13.88
CA TYR A 182 -11.47 0.76 -12.77
C TYR A 182 -12.98 0.52 -12.72
N SER A 183 -13.40 -0.74 -12.56
CA SER A 183 -14.84 -1.10 -12.59
C SER A 183 -15.51 -1.14 -11.21
N ILE A 184 -14.71 -1.20 -10.14
CA ILE A 184 -15.22 -1.35 -8.77
C ILE A 184 -15.48 0.05 -8.18
N PRO A 185 -16.71 0.34 -7.73
CA PRO A 185 -17.05 1.66 -7.21
C PRO A 185 -16.36 1.93 -5.86
N PRO A 186 -15.98 3.19 -5.60
CA PRO A 186 -15.59 3.61 -4.26
C PRO A 186 -16.81 3.55 -3.33
N CYS A 187 -16.58 3.19 -2.06
CA CYS A 187 -17.66 3.04 -1.07
C CYS A 187 -17.55 4.11 0.03
N GLU A 188 -18.61 4.32 0.80
CA GLU A 188 -18.59 5.29 1.90
C GLU A 188 -18.20 4.67 3.23
N HIS A 189 -17.03 5.06 3.73
CA HIS A 189 -16.56 4.70 5.07
C HIS A 189 -16.16 5.90 5.94
N HIS A 190 -16.03 7.10 5.35
CA HIS A 190 -15.58 8.31 6.06
C HIS A 190 -16.72 9.29 6.41
N THR A 191 -17.86 9.22 5.72
CA THR A 191 -18.96 10.20 5.80
C THR A 191 -20.32 9.53 5.54
N ASN A 192 -21.41 10.16 5.97
CA ASN A 192 -22.75 9.84 5.46
C ASN A 192 -22.99 10.65 4.19
N GLY A 193 -23.15 9.98 3.07
CA GLY A 193 -23.32 10.54 1.73
C GLY A 193 -24.12 9.60 0.82
N THR A 194 -23.76 9.55 -0.46
CA THR A 194 -24.53 8.88 -1.53
C THR A 194 -23.87 7.63 -2.11
N ARG A 195 -22.60 7.31 -1.82
CA ARG A 195 -21.96 6.09 -2.34
C ARG A 195 -22.47 4.83 -1.60
N PRO A 196 -22.29 3.63 -2.17
CA PRO A 196 -22.74 2.40 -1.55
C PRO A 196 -22.08 2.15 -0.17
N PRO A 197 -22.76 1.44 0.73
CA PRO A 197 -22.15 0.95 1.97
C PRO A 197 -20.93 0.06 1.65
N CYS A 198 -19.88 0.21 2.45
CA CYS A 198 -18.71 -0.65 2.35
C CYS A 198 -19.02 -2.04 2.94
N THR A 199 -19.46 -2.97 2.10
CA THR A 199 -19.66 -4.38 2.49
C THR A 199 -18.33 -5.14 2.41
N GLY A 200 -18.01 -5.89 3.45
CA GLY A 200 -16.72 -6.58 3.60
C GLY A 200 -16.59 -7.94 2.92
N GLU A 201 -17.62 -8.34 2.18
CA GLU A 201 -17.55 -9.46 1.25
C GLU A 201 -16.61 -9.04 0.12
N GLY A 202 -15.31 -9.31 0.26
CA GLY A 202 -14.29 -8.98 -0.72
C GLY A 202 -14.76 -9.40 -2.10
N GLY A 203 -15.18 -8.40 -2.88
CA GLY A 203 -16.04 -8.61 -4.04
C GLY A 203 -15.42 -9.56 -5.05
N ASP A 204 -16.26 -10.17 -5.88
CA ASP A 204 -15.78 -10.99 -6.98
C ASP A 204 -14.80 -10.19 -7.83
N THR A 205 -13.66 -10.81 -8.15
CA THR A 205 -12.66 -10.17 -9.00
C THR A 205 -13.27 -10.01 -10.40
N PRO A 206 -13.24 -8.81 -11.00
CA PRO A 206 -13.74 -8.62 -12.36
C PRO A 206 -13.08 -9.58 -13.34
N GLU A 207 -13.85 -10.04 -14.33
CA GLU A 207 -13.33 -10.92 -15.38
C GLU A 207 -12.24 -10.22 -16.20
N CYS A 208 -11.26 -11.01 -16.66
CA CYS A 208 -10.22 -10.50 -17.54
C CYS A 208 -10.81 -10.22 -18.93
N VAL A 209 -10.99 -8.94 -19.26
CA VAL A 209 -11.45 -8.47 -20.56
C VAL A 209 -10.27 -7.88 -21.33
N ARG A 210 -9.89 -8.52 -22.45
CA ARG A 210 -8.78 -8.08 -23.31
C ARG A 210 -9.26 -7.16 -24.44
N SER A 211 -10.05 -6.17 -24.09
CA SER A 211 -10.55 -5.12 -24.97
C SER A 211 -10.70 -3.81 -24.19
N CYS A 212 -10.54 -2.68 -24.88
CA CYS A 212 -10.76 -1.36 -24.28
C CYS A 212 -12.25 -1.01 -24.24
N GLU A 213 -12.59 0.01 -23.44
CA GLU A 213 -13.92 0.63 -23.43
C GLU A 213 -14.32 1.11 -24.83
N ALA A 214 -15.61 1.03 -25.14
CA ALA A 214 -16.12 1.43 -26.45
C ALA A 214 -15.84 2.92 -26.72
N GLY A 215 -15.26 3.22 -27.88
CA GLY A 215 -14.88 4.59 -28.25
C GLY A 215 -13.45 4.97 -27.87
N TYR A 216 -12.75 4.14 -27.09
CA TYR A 216 -11.31 4.31 -26.84
C TYR A 216 -10.48 3.84 -28.03
N PHE A 217 -9.40 4.58 -28.31
CA PHE A 217 -8.32 4.19 -29.22
C PHE A 217 -6.99 4.58 -28.57
N PRO A 218 -5.92 3.78 -28.72
CA PRO A 218 -5.73 2.65 -29.62
C PRO A 218 -6.35 1.33 -29.11
N SER A 219 -6.12 0.20 -29.81
CA SER A 219 -6.62 -1.12 -29.37
C SER A 219 -5.92 -1.61 -28.09
N TYR A 220 -6.52 -2.61 -27.42
CA TYR A 220 -5.97 -3.17 -26.17
C TYR A 220 -4.51 -3.62 -26.28
N GLN A 221 -4.11 -4.22 -27.40
CA GLN A 221 -2.72 -4.68 -27.57
C GLN A 221 -1.76 -3.52 -27.86
N GLU A 222 -2.22 -2.50 -28.57
CA GLU A 222 -1.42 -1.31 -28.90
C GLU A 222 -1.26 -0.37 -27.70
N ASP A 223 -2.20 -0.41 -26.75
CA ASP A 223 -2.20 0.41 -25.54
C ASP A 223 -1.32 -0.19 -24.41
N LYS A 224 -0.69 -1.35 -24.63
CA LYS A 224 0.16 -2.01 -23.63
C LYS A 224 1.45 -1.24 -23.38
N HIS A 225 1.71 -0.92 -22.12
CA HIS A 225 2.93 -0.34 -21.60
C HIS A 225 3.74 -1.41 -20.86
N TYR A 226 5.03 -1.52 -21.15
CA TYR A 226 5.90 -2.57 -20.63
C TYR A 226 6.98 -2.01 -19.73
N GLY A 227 7.23 -2.70 -18.62
CA GLY A 227 8.40 -2.47 -17.79
C GLY A 227 9.65 -3.08 -18.42
N MET A 228 10.80 -2.42 -18.25
CA MET A 228 12.08 -2.97 -18.74
C MET A 228 12.58 -4.11 -17.85
N SER A 229 12.40 -3.97 -16.53
CA SER A 229 12.79 -4.96 -15.53
C SER A 229 12.01 -4.75 -14.23
N SER A 230 12.04 -5.78 -13.37
CA SER A 230 11.44 -5.78 -12.05
C SER A 230 12.45 -6.30 -11.03
N TYR A 231 12.64 -5.58 -9.92
CA TYR A 231 13.64 -5.92 -8.90
C TYR A 231 13.16 -5.49 -7.51
N SER A 232 13.78 -6.08 -6.48
CA SER A 232 13.60 -5.66 -5.08
C SER A 232 14.67 -4.64 -4.70
N VAL A 233 14.30 -3.61 -3.95
CA VAL A 233 15.26 -2.75 -3.25
C VAL A 233 15.56 -3.39 -1.89
N PRO A 234 16.84 -3.47 -1.47
CA PRO A 234 17.18 -3.96 -0.14
C PRO A 234 16.47 -3.14 0.95
N GLY A 235 16.17 -3.77 2.09
CA GLY A 235 15.60 -3.12 3.27
C GLY A 235 16.58 -2.20 3.99
N ASN A 236 17.26 -1.33 3.25
CA ASN A 236 18.22 -0.34 3.70
C ASN A 236 17.70 1.05 3.32
N GLU A 237 17.59 1.93 4.31
CA GLU A 237 17.07 3.29 4.15
C GLU A 237 17.76 4.06 3.02
N LYS A 238 19.11 4.05 2.99
CA LYS A 238 19.88 4.79 1.98
C LYS A 238 19.66 4.24 0.57
N GLU A 239 19.52 2.93 0.41
CA GLU A 239 19.21 2.32 -0.89
C GLU A 239 17.80 2.68 -1.37
N ILE A 240 16.81 2.65 -0.47
CA ILE A 240 15.41 3.03 -0.76
C ILE A 240 15.33 4.51 -1.16
N MET A 241 15.93 5.41 -0.37
CA MET A 241 15.98 6.83 -0.70
C MET A 241 16.70 7.08 -2.03
N SER A 242 17.80 6.36 -2.30
CA SER A 242 18.53 6.49 -3.57
C SER A 242 17.72 6.03 -4.77
N GLU A 243 16.94 4.95 -4.60
CA GLU A 243 16.02 4.46 -5.64
C GLU A 243 14.93 5.49 -5.94
N ILE A 244 14.27 6.02 -4.90
CA ILE A 244 13.22 7.03 -5.04
C ILE A 244 13.78 8.30 -5.68
N TYR A 245 14.91 8.81 -5.19
CA TYR A 245 15.54 10.03 -5.67
C TYR A 245 15.89 9.98 -7.16
N LYS A 246 16.37 8.83 -7.65
CA LYS A 246 16.81 8.67 -9.04
C LYS A 246 15.68 8.28 -10.00
N ASN A 247 14.80 7.38 -9.56
CA ASN A 247 13.86 6.69 -10.45
C ASN A 247 12.39 7.01 -10.14
N GLY A 248 12.10 7.75 -9.08
CA GLY A 248 10.74 8.07 -8.65
C GLY A 248 10.13 7.01 -7.72
N PRO A 249 8.85 7.18 -7.38
CA PRO A 249 8.15 6.39 -6.38
C PRO A 249 8.31 4.87 -6.50
N VAL A 250 8.29 4.19 -5.35
CA VAL A 250 8.36 2.72 -5.24
C VAL A 250 7.11 2.17 -4.57
N GLU A 251 6.82 0.90 -4.81
CA GLU A 251 5.82 0.15 -4.06
C GLU A 251 6.45 -0.51 -2.82
N ALA A 252 5.81 -0.39 -1.66
CA ALA A 252 6.27 -1.02 -0.42
C ALA A 252 5.11 -1.53 0.44
N ALA A 253 5.32 -2.67 1.08
CA ALA A 253 4.33 -3.35 1.91
C ALA A 253 4.70 -3.30 3.39
N PHE A 254 3.69 -3.20 4.26
CA PHE A 254 3.88 -3.21 5.71
C PHE A 254 2.70 -3.89 6.42
N THR A 255 2.89 -4.23 7.68
CA THR A 255 1.79 -4.82 8.48
C THR A 255 0.90 -3.70 9.02
N VAL A 256 -0.40 -3.79 8.76
CA VAL A 256 -1.41 -2.88 9.30
C VAL A 256 -1.92 -3.38 10.66
N TYR A 257 -1.80 -2.49 11.64
CA TYR A 257 -2.29 -2.69 12.98
C TYR A 257 -3.58 -1.90 13.20
N SER A 258 -4.35 -2.27 14.21
CA SER A 258 -5.64 -1.62 14.50
C SER A 258 -5.55 -0.12 14.76
N ASP A 259 -4.41 0.35 15.29
CA ASP A 259 -4.14 1.76 15.54
C ASP A 259 -3.90 2.56 14.25
N PHE A 260 -3.26 1.96 13.24
CA PHE A 260 -3.04 2.57 11.92
C PHE A 260 -4.34 3.09 11.27
N LEU A 261 -5.43 2.33 11.40
CA LEU A 261 -6.73 2.66 10.82
C LEU A 261 -7.29 3.99 11.34
N MET A 262 -6.77 4.51 12.45
CA MET A 262 -7.20 5.79 13.04
C MET A 262 -6.19 6.92 12.82
N TYR A 263 -5.15 6.71 12.01
CA TYR A 263 -4.17 7.76 11.69
C TYR A 263 -4.83 8.97 11.01
N LYS A 264 -4.52 10.20 11.46
CA LYS A 264 -4.98 11.44 10.83
C LYS A 264 -3.86 12.33 10.31
N SER A 265 -2.75 12.45 11.03
CA SER A 265 -1.67 13.39 10.68
C SER A 265 -0.37 13.10 11.42
N GLU A 266 0.71 13.73 10.95
CA GLU A 266 2.08 13.71 11.50
C GLU A 266 2.81 12.36 11.31
N LEU A 267 3.92 12.12 12.00
CA LEU A 267 4.74 10.92 11.78
C LEU A 267 4.15 9.74 12.57
N LEU A 268 3.67 8.72 11.87
CA LEU A 268 3.10 7.53 12.49
C LEU A 268 4.17 6.72 13.25
N GLU A 269 3.88 6.38 14.50
CA GLU A 269 4.65 5.45 15.32
C GLU A 269 3.68 4.45 15.99
N ILE A 270 3.79 3.16 15.66
CA ILE A 270 2.89 2.11 16.18
C ILE A 270 3.24 1.80 17.63
N LYS A 271 2.33 2.07 18.58
CA LYS A 271 2.55 1.83 20.02
C LYS A 271 1.57 0.85 20.64
N TYR A 272 0.51 0.46 19.94
CA TYR A 272 -0.52 -0.43 20.46
C TYR A 272 -0.82 -1.56 19.47
N SER A 273 -0.35 -2.78 19.76
CA SER A 273 -0.40 -3.87 18.79
C SER A 273 -1.37 -4.99 19.16
N LYS A 274 -2.45 -5.11 18.38
CA LYS A 274 -2.91 -6.42 17.91
C LYS A 274 -2.85 -6.35 16.37
N GLY A 275 -1.95 -7.12 15.76
CA GLY A 275 -1.82 -7.17 14.30
C GLY A 275 -3.17 -7.56 13.69
N LEU A 276 -3.61 -6.80 12.69
CA LEU A 276 -4.88 -7.08 12.00
C LEU A 276 -4.62 -7.82 10.70
N VAL A 277 -3.97 -7.18 9.73
CA VAL A 277 -3.72 -7.69 8.35
C VAL A 277 -2.55 -6.91 7.71
N GLN A 278 -2.16 -7.18 6.46
CA GLN A 278 -1.02 -6.57 5.76
C GLN A 278 -1.50 -5.68 4.60
N ASP A 279 -0.92 -4.49 4.45
CA ASP A 279 -1.36 -3.50 3.44
C ASP A 279 -0.16 -2.88 2.70
N LEU A 280 -0.46 -2.18 1.60
CA LEU A 280 0.52 -1.59 0.71
C LEU A 280 0.36 -0.07 0.63
N LEU A 281 1.49 0.60 0.47
CA LEU A 281 1.53 2.01 0.16
C LEU A 281 2.54 2.27 -0.96
N ARG A 282 2.22 3.24 -1.80
CA ARG A 282 3.21 3.92 -2.63
C ARG A 282 4.01 4.88 -1.76
N ILE A 283 5.34 4.73 -1.73
CA ILE A 283 6.22 5.64 -1.00
C ILE A 283 6.59 6.81 -1.91
N LEU A 284 6.15 8.01 -1.54
CA LEU A 284 6.40 9.27 -2.26
C LEU A 284 7.52 10.13 -1.63
N ASP A 285 7.98 9.71 -0.44
CA ASP A 285 8.85 10.40 0.52
C ASP A 285 8.32 11.78 1.01
N LYS A 286 8.46 12.04 2.32
CA LYS A 286 8.05 13.28 3.01
C LYS A 286 8.97 13.57 4.20
#